data_AF-A0A377BH69-F1
#
_entry.id   AF-A0A377BH69-F1
#
_cell.length_a   1.000
_cell.length_b   1.000
_cell.length_c   1.000
_cell.angle_alpha   90.00
_cell.angle_beta   90.00
_cell.angle_gamma   90.00
#
_symmetry.space_group_name_H-M   'P 1'
#
loop_
_entity.id
_entity.type
_entity.pdbx_description
1 polymer ?
#
loop_
_entity_poly.entity_id
_entity_poly.type
_entity_poly.pdbx_seq_one_letter_code
_entity_poly.pdbx_strand_id
1 'polypeptide(L)'
;MSLRNDPGRPLQSLAVQGVLAPELQDRFELTERNNLLYSGISTFTVDDDGTVRIENLITTYQKNSYGDADDSYLEVETLFSLMFVTRYLRTAVTSKFGRMKLAADGTRFAPGAAIVTPNIIKADQIAEYQTLVWNGYAQDAEAFAKNIIVEQNAKNPNRVDVLWPGTLMNQLRIFALLNQFRTRAESTGA
;
A
#
# COMPACT_ATOMS: atom_id res chain seq x y z
N MET A 1 16.21 4.33 9.01
CA MET A 1 14.94 4.76 8.39
C MET A 1 14.10 3.50 8.24
N SER A 2 13.05 3.38 9.04
CA SER A 2 12.21 2.18 9.16
C SER A 2 10.80 2.47 8.64
N LEU A 3 9.92 1.47 8.59
CA LEU A 3 8.47 1.59 8.40
C LEU A 3 7.80 2.68 9.26
N ARG A 4 8.42 3.06 10.38
CA ARG A 4 7.96 4.19 11.22
C ARG A 4 8.02 5.55 10.52
N ASN A 5 8.98 5.74 9.61
CA ASN A 5 9.15 7.01 8.90
C ASN A 5 8.38 7.02 7.59
N ASP A 6 8.38 5.89 6.87
CA ASP A 6 7.68 5.72 5.60
C ASP A 6 7.19 4.26 5.49
N PRO A 7 5.87 4.01 5.54
CA PRO A 7 5.30 2.65 5.49
C PRO A 7 5.41 2.00 4.12
N GLY A 8 5.60 2.77 3.04
CA GLY A 8 5.64 2.27 1.67
C GLY A 8 7.04 2.15 1.08
N ARG A 9 8.07 2.57 1.82
CA ARG A 9 9.45 2.49 1.34
C ARG A 9 9.96 1.04 1.39
N PRO A 10 10.55 0.51 0.29
CA PRO A 10 11.09 -0.84 0.27
C PRO A 10 12.11 -1.07 1.39
N LEU A 11 11.97 -2.20 2.09
CA LEU A 11 12.89 -2.60 3.17
C LEU A 11 14.10 -3.40 2.69
N GLN A 12 14.12 -3.76 1.41
CA GLN A 12 15.24 -4.43 0.77
C GLN A 12 16.55 -3.67 1.02
N SER A 13 17.64 -4.41 1.20
CA SER A 13 19.00 -3.89 1.47
C SER A 13 19.21 -3.18 2.80
N LEU A 14 18.19 -3.06 3.67
CA LEU A 14 18.37 -2.47 4.99
C LEU A 14 19.19 -3.40 5.88
N ALA A 15 20.19 -2.82 6.55
CA ALA A 15 21.02 -3.53 7.51
C ALA A 15 20.23 -3.85 8.79
N VAL A 16 20.30 -5.10 9.24
CA VAL A 16 19.66 -5.58 10.47
C VAL A 16 20.62 -5.35 11.63
N GLN A 17 20.44 -4.23 12.33
CA GLN A 17 21.31 -3.86 13.45
C GLN A 17 21.19 -4.85 14.60
N GLY A 18 22.34 -5.19 15.22
CA GLY A 18 22.40 -6.08 16.37
C GLY A 18 22.34 -7.58 16.04
N VAL A 19 22.35 -7.95 14.76
CA VAL A 19 22.42 -9.34 14.30
C VAL A 19 23.81 -9.60 13.74
N LEU A 20 24.48 -10.61 14.28
CA LEU A 20 25.74 -11.11 13.74
C LEU A 20 25.45 -12.08 12.59
N ALA A 21 26.28 -12.03 11.55
CA ALA A 21 26.20 -12.98 10.46
C ALA A 21 26.40 -14.42 10.97
N PRO A 22 25.64 -15.40 10.45
CA PRO A 22 25.96 -16.81 10.65
C PRO A 22 27.36 -17.14 10.12
N GLU A 23 27.92 -18.23 10.65
CA GLU A 23 29.14 -18.82 10.10
C GLU A 23 28.93 -19.16 8.62
N LEU A 24 30.00 -19.10 7.82
CA LEU A 24 29.93 -19.31 6.36
C LEU A 24 29.21 -20.61 5.97
N GLN A 25 29.41 -21.68 6.75
CA GLN A 25 28.81 -23.00 6.53
C GLN A 25 27.30 -23.06 6.82
N ASP A 26 26.79 -22.12 7.62
CA ASP A 26 25.37 -22.05 8.02
C ASP A 26 24.59 -21.01 7.19
N ARG A 27 25.24 -20.37 6.21
CA ARG A 27 24.59 -19.38 5.34
C ARG A 27 23.78 -20.09 4.26
N PHE A 28 22.53 -19.67 4.10
CA PHE A 28 21.65 -20.21 3.08
C PHE A 28 22.10 -19.86 1.67
N GLU A 29 22.14 -20.86 0.80
CA GLU A 29 22.33 -20.71 -0.65
C GLU A 29 21.10 -20.06 -1.29
N LEU A 30 21.26 -19.52 -2.51
CA LEU A 30 20.17 -18.84 -3.22
C LEU A 30 18.93 -19.74 -3.38
N THR A 31 19.12 -21.02 -3.69
CA THR A 31 18.02 -21.98 -3.84
C THR A 31 17.27 -22.20 -2.53
N GLU A 32 17.98 -22.26 -1.41
CA GLU A 32 17.38 -22.43 -0.08
C GLU A 32 16.57 -21.20 0.32
N ARG A 33 17.13 -20.00 0.10
CA ARG A 33 16.42 -18.74 0.35
C ARG A 33 15.16 -18.60 -0.52
N ASN A 34 15.23 -18.98 -1.79
CA ASN A 34 14.05 -19.02 -2.65
C ASN A 34 12.98 -19.98 -2.09
N ASN A 35 13.37 -21.18 -1.66
CA ASN A 35 12.44 -22.13 -1.05
C ASN A 35 11.79 -21.59 0.24
N LEU A 36 12.56 -20.87 1.07
CA LEU A 36 12.05 -20.20 2.27
C LEU A 36 11.01 -19.13 1.90
N LEU A 37 11.28 -18.31 0.89
CA LEU A 37 10.33 -17.28 0.42
C LEU A 37 9.02 -17.89 -0.09
N TYR A 38 9.08 -18.95 -0.90
CA TYR A 38 7.89 -19.69 -1.35
C TYR A 38 7.13 -20.40 -0.21
N SER A 39 7.77 -20.55 0.95
CA SER A 39 7.16 -21.12 2.15
C SER A 39 6.66 -20.05 3.14
N GLY A 40 6.72 -18.77 2.77
CA GLY A 40 6.28 -17.65 3.63
C GLY A 40 7.28 -17.24 4.70
N ILE A 41 8.58 -17.52 4.50
CA ILE A 41 9.66 -17.16 5.42
C ILE A 41 10.50 -16.05 4.77
N SER A 42 10.64 -14.93 5.48
CA SER A 42 11.50 -13.81 5.07
C SER A 42 12.97 -14.20 5.08
N THR A 43 13.76 -13.62 4.18
CA THR A 43 15.18 -13.96 4.01
C THR A 43 16.09 -12.75 4.12
N PHE A 44 17.37 -13.03 4.31
CA PHE A 44 18.44 -12.05 4.42
C PHE A 44 19.66 -12.49 3.60
N THR A 45 20.49 -11.52 3.22
CA THR A 45 21.83 -11.73 2.67
C THR A 45 22.88 -11.23 3.66
N VAL A 46 24.11 -11.69 3.48
CA VAL A 46 25.27 -11.23 4.25
C VAL A 46 26.28 -10.64 3.27
N ASP A 47 26.64 -9.37 3.48
CA ASP A 47 27.68 -8.69 2.70
C ASP A 47 29.08 -9.23 3.05
N ASP A 48 30.08 -8.91 2.21
CA ASP A 48 31.48 -9.31 2.43
C ASP A 48 32.06 -8.79 3.75
N ASP A 49 31.55 -7.66 4.26
CA ASP A 49 31.94 -7.08 5.55
C ASP A 49 31.22 -7.71 6.77
N GLY A 50 30.38 -8.73 6.53
CA GLY A 50 29.59 -9.41 7.56
C GLY A 50 28.27 -8.72 7.91
N THR A 51 27.89 -7.64 7.22
CA THR A 51 26.61 -6.96 7.45
C THR A 51 25.44 -7.83 6.98
N VAL A 52 24.51 -8.12 7.88
CA VAL A 52 23.24 -8.79 7.53
C VAL A 52 22.26 -7.76 6.96
N ARG A 53 21.77 -8.01 5.74
CA ARG A 53 20.76 -7.18 5.07
C ARG A 53 19.50 -7.94 4.77
N ILE A 54 18.37 -7.26 4.84
CA ILE A 54 17.09 -7.81 4.40
C ILE A 54 17.14 -8.04 2.89
N GLU A 55 16.88 -9.28 2.46
CA GLU A 55 16.74 -9.65 1.05
C GLU A 55 15.30 -9.44 0.60
N ASN A 56 14.37 -10.11 1.27
CA ASN A 56 12.94 -9.81 1.16
C ASN A 56 12.22 -10.04 2.49
N LEU A 57 11.39 -9.07 2.87
CA LEU A 57 10.57 -9.15 4.08
C LEU A 57 9.10 -9.35 3.68
N ILE A 58 8.66 -10.59 3.81
CA ILE A 58 7.33 -11.04 3.41
C ILE A 58 6.47 -11.44 4.61
N THR A 59 5.17 -11.49 4.40
CA THR A 59 4.22 -12.09 5.32
C THR A 59 4.14 -13.61 5.10
N THR A 60 3.43 -14.30 6.00
CA THR A 60 3.09 -15.71 5.84
C THR A 60 1.89 -15.93 4.91
N TYR A 61 1.34 -14.88 4.29
CA TYR A 61 0.25 -14.99 3.33
C TYR A 61 0.81 -15.50 2.00
N GLN A 62 0.33 -16.67 1.56
CA GLN A 62 0.78 -17.32 0.33
C GLN A 62 -0.39 -17.74 -0.57
N LYS A 63 -1.57 -17.93 0.01
CA LYS A 63 -2.73 -18.52 -0.67
C LYS A 63 -4.01 -17.79 -0.30
N ASN A 64 -4.90 -17.67 -1.28
CA ASN A 64 -6.25 -17.16 -1.07
C ASN A 64 -7.16 -18.23 -0.41
N SER A 65 -8.43 -17.90 -0.21
CA SER A 65 -9.43 -18.80 0.39
C SER A 65 -9.69 -20.08 -0.40
N TYR A 66 -9.36 -20.11 -1.70
CA TYR A 66 -9.49 -21.27 -2.57
C TYR A 66 -8.22 -22.14 -2.61
N GLY A 67 -7.14 -21.71 -1.96
CA GLY A 67 -5.86 -22.42 -1.92
C GLY A 67 -4.93 -22.11 -3.09
N ASP A 68 -5.31 -21.18 -3.97
CA ASP A 68 -4.49 -20.73 -5.08
C ASP A 68 -3.45 -19.71 -4.61
N ALA A 69 -2.30 -19.67 -5.28
CA ALA A 69 -1.25 -18.70 -5.00
C ALA A 69 -1.76 -17.26 -5.17
N ASP A 70 -1.52 -16.42 -4.18
CA ASP A 70 -1.96 -15.02 -4.15
C ASP A 70 -0.93 -14.16 -3.42
N ASP A 71 -0.47 -13.10 -4.08
CA ASP A 71 0.56 -12.20 -3.61
C ASP A 71 0.01 -10.87 -3.06
N SER A 72 -1.32 -10.69 -3.04
CA SER A 72 -1.98 -9.43 -2.65
C SER A 72 -1.55 -8.90 -1.27
N TYR A 73 -1.17 -9.78 -0.34
CA TYR A 73 -0.67 -9.43 0.99
C TYR A 73 0.70 -10.03 1.29
N LEU A 74 1.44 -10.45 0.26
CA LEU A 74 2.75 -11.07 0.42
C LEU A 74 3.78 -10.09 0.99
N GLU A 75 3.88 -8.90 0.41
CA GLU A 75 4.85 -7.90 0.83
C GLU A 75 4.35 -7.12 2.06
N VAL A 76 5.23 -6.96 3.04
CA VAL A 76 4.89 -6.34 4.32
C VAL A 76 4.50 -4.86 4.15
N GLU A 77 5.17 -4.15 3.24
CA GLU A 77 4.92 -2.73 2.92
C GLU A 77 3.48 -2.48 2.46
N THR A 78 2.84 -3.44 1.78
CA THR A 78 1.43 -3.33 1.35
C THR A 78 0.51 -3.19 2.56
N LEU A 79 0.67 -4.05 3.57
CA LEU A 79 -0.13 -4.01 4.78
C LEU A 79 0.13 -2.74 5.60
N PHE A 80 1.40 -2.34 5.75
CA PHE A 80 1.74 -1.11 6.47
C PHE A 80 1.18 0.13 5.78
N SER A 81 1.28 0.21 4.46
CA SER A 81 0.72 1.31 3.66
C SER A 81 -0.80 1.36 3.77
N LEU A 82 -1.47 0.21 3.63
CA LEU A 82 -2.92 0.09 3.77
C LEU A 82 -3.40 0.55 5.16
N MET A 83 -2.72 0.09 6.22
CA MET A 83 -3.06 0.47 7.59
C MET A 83 -2.82 1.96 7.84
N PHE A 84 -1.74 2.53 7.32
CA PHE A 84 -1.45 3.96 7.42
C PHE A 84 -2.56 4.78 6.76
N VAL A 85 -2.88 4.49 5.49
CA VAL A 85 -3.93 5.19 4.72
C VAL A 85 -5.29 5.08 5.42
N THR A 86 -5.67 3.88 5.86
CA THR A 86 -6.95 3.66 6.57
C THR A 86 -7.04 4.48 7.85
N ARG A 87 -5.96 4.55 8.64
CA ARG A 87 -5.92 5.35 9.86
C ARG A 87 -5.95 6.85 9.57
N TYR A 88 -5.26 7.29 8.54
CA TYR A 88 -5.25 8.67 8.07
C TYR A 88 -6.67 9.13 7.73
N LEU A 89 -7.35 8.40 6.84
CA LEU A 89 -8.70 8.71 6.38
C LEU A 89 -9.73 8.67 7.52
N ARG A 90 -9.63 7.69 8.41
CA ARG A 90 -10.47 7.62 9.62
C ARG A 90 -10.29 8.88 10.49
N THR A 91 -9.05 9.30 10.70
CA THR A 91 -8.71 10.46 11.54
C THR A 91 -9.23 11.76 10.92
N ALA A 92 -9.14 11.90 9.58
CA ALA A 92 -9.73 13.03 8.88
C ALA A 92 -11.24 13.14 9.13
N VAL A 93 -11.97 12.04 9.01
CA VAL A 93 -13.42 12.00 9.26
C VAL A 93 -13.75 12.33 10.71
N THR A 94 -13.10 11.67 11.68
CA THR A 94 -13.45 11.84 13.09
C THR A 94 -13.07 13.22 13.62
N SER A 95 -12.01 13.84 13.12
CA SER A 95 -11.60 15.20 13.50
C SER A 95 -12.52 16.27 12.93
N LYS A 96 -12.93 16.15 11.66
CA LYS A 96 -13.78 17.14 10.99
C LYS A 96 -15.26 17.00 11.35
N PHE A 97 -15.76 15.77 11.43
CA PHE A 97 -17.20 15.49 11.51
C PHE A 97 -17.66 14.89 12.85
N GLY A 98 -16.75 14.68 13.81
CA GLY A 98 -17.05 13.96 15.06
C GLY A 98 -18.15 14.56 15.95
N ARG A 99 -18.52 15.83 15.76
CA ARG A 99 -19.62 16.50 16.50
C ARG A 99 -20.77 16.98 15.60
N MET A 100 -20.88 16.43 14.39
CA MET A 100 -21.94 16.79 13.44
C MET A 100 -23.10 15.81 13.47
N LYS A 101 -24.30 16.28 13.14
CA LYS A 101 -25.49 15.45 12.92
C LYS A 101 -25.42 14.84 11.51
N LEU A 102 -25.66 13.55 11.38
CA LEU A 102 -25.76 12.90 10.08
C LEU A 102 -27.14 13.13 9.46
N ALA A 103 -27.18 13.61 8.22
CA ALA A 103 -28.38 13.76 7.42
C ALA A 103 -28.24 13.01 6.09
N ALA A 104 -29.37 12.60 5.52
CA ALA A 104 -29.41 12.02 4.19
C ALA A 104 -29.04 13.06 3.13
N ASP A 105 -28.48 12.62 2.00
CA ASP A 105 -28.21 13.52 0.88
C ASP A 105 -29.50 14.17 0.34
N GLY A 106 -29.40 15.42 -0.10
CA GLY A 106 -30.55 16.22 -0.55
C GLY A 106 -31.35 16.89 0.59
N THR A 107 -31.02 16.61 1.85
CA THR A 107 -31.63 17.32 3.00
C THR A 107 -31.26 18.80 2.96
N ARG A 108 -32.27 19.68 3.00
CA ARG A 108 -32.06 21.13 3.13
C ARG A 108 -31.88 21.49 4.61
N PHE A 109 -30.81 22.21 4.93
CA PHE A 109 -30.54 22.72 6.27
C PHE A 109 -29.98 24.14 6.22
N ALA A 110 -30.13 24.87 7.32
CA ALA A 110 -29.63 26.24 7.44
C ALA A 110 -28.09 26.29 7.30
N PRO A 111 -27.53 27.32 6.65
CA PRO A 111 -26.08 27.54 6.61
C PRO A 111 -25.47 27.56 8.01
N GLY A 112 -24.30 26.93 8.18
CA GLY A 112 -23.58 26.88 9.46
C GLY A 112 -24.12 25.85 10.46
N ALA A 113 -25.18 25.10 10.13
CA ALA A 113 -25.59 23.98 10.97
C ALA A 113 -24.52 22.89 11.00
N ALA A 114 -24.26 22.32 12.19
CA ALA A 114 -23.36 21.18 12.38
C ALA A 114 -24.01 19.90 11.83
N ILE A 115 -24.09 19.80 10.51
CA ILE A 115 -24.70 18.69 9.77
C ILE A 115 -23.72 18.21 8.71
N VAL A 116 -23.65 16.90 8.55
CA VAL A 116 -22.85 16.22 7.52
C VAL A 116 -23.74 15.25 6.74
N THR A 117 -23.48 15.05 5.46
CA THR A 117 -24.15 14.06 4.61
C THR A 117 -23.14 13.11 3.96
N PRO A 118 -23.55 11.94 3.46
CA PRO A 118 -22.65 11.03 2.74
C PRO A 118 -21.89 11.71 1.60
N ASN A 119 -22.50 12.60 0.81
CA ASN A 119 -21.81 13.37 -0.23
C ASN A 119 -20.72 14.31 0.33
N ILE A 120 -20.94 14.93 1.49
CA ILE A 120 -19.92 15.78 2.13
C ILE A 120 -18.73 14.93 2.56
N ILE A 121 -18.98 13.77 3.17
CA ILE A 121 -17.94 12.81 3.57
C ILE A 121 -17.19 12.30 2.34
N LYS A 122 -17.91 11.98 1.25
CA LYS A 122 -17.31 11.54 -0.02
C LYS A 122 -16.36 12.59 -0.59
N ALA A 123 -16.79 13.85 -0.66
CA ALA A 123 -15.96 14.95 -1.16
C ALA A 123 -14.70 15.14 -0.29
N ASP A 124 -14.85 15.04 1.04
CA ASP A 124 -13.73 15.12 1.97
C ASP A 124 -12.74 13.96 1.77
N GLN A 125 -13.22 12.71 1.68
CA GLN A 125 -12.38 11.54 1.43
C GLN A 125 -11.61 11.62 0.11
N ILE A 126 -12.23 12.17 -0.94
CA ILE A 126 -11.54 12.41 -2.22
C ILE A 126 -10.42 13.43 -2.07
N ALA A 127 -10.66 14.54 -1.36
CA ALA A 127 -9.63 15.55 -1.11
C ALA A 127 -8.47 15.02 -0.25
N GLU A 128 -8.78 14.22 0.77
CA GLU A 128 -7.78 13.55 1.60
C GLU A 128 -6.98 12.51 0.81
N TYR A 129 -7.62 11.78 -0.10
CA TYR A 129 -6.94 10.85 -0.99
C TYR A 129 -6.00 11.58 -1.95
N GLN A 130 -6.38 12.73 -2.50
CA GLN A 130 -5.48 13.56 -3.31
C GLN A 130 -4.23 13.98 -2.52
N THR A 131 -4.37 14.29 -1.24
CA THR A 131 -3.25 14.59 -0.35
C THR A 131 -2.34 13.37 -0.16
N LEU A 132 -2.91 12.17 0.00
CA LEU A 132 -2.15 10.93 0.07
C LEU A 132 -1.39 10.63 -1.22
N VAL A 133 -2.00 10.90 -2.38
CA VAL A 133 -1.33 10.75 -3.69
C VAL A 133 -0.16 11.73 -3.82
N TRP A 134 -0.37 13.00 -3.48
CA TRP A 134 0.68 14.03 -3.49
C TRP A 134 1.87 13.65 -2.59
N ASN A 135 1.58 13.08 -1.43
CA ASN A 135 2.60 12.64 -0.47
C ASN A 135 3.22 11.27 -0.80
N GLY A 136 2.82 10.62 -1.90
CA GLY A 136 3.42 9.38 -2.38
C GLY A 136 2.93 8.10 -1.72
N TYR A 137 1.77 8.11 -1.04
CA TYR A 137 1.21 6.92 -0.37
C TYR A 137 0.17 6.16 -1.20
N ALA A 138 -0.41 6.83 -2.19
CA ALA A 138 -1.45 6.27 -3.05
C ALA A 138 -1.28 6.77 -4.49
N GLN A 139 -2.06 6.21 -5.41
CA GLN A 139 -2.02 6.53 -6.83
C GLN A 139 -3.44 6.69 -7.39
N ASP A 140 -3.55 7.29 -8.58
CA ASP A 140 -4.79 7.37 -9.36
C ASP A 140 -5.98 7.99 -8.60
N ALA A 141 -5.85 9.26 -8.20
CA ALA A 141 -6.91 9.99 -7.52
C ALA A 141 -8.19 10.12 -8.37
N GLU A 142 -8.07 10.11 -9.70
CA GLU A 142 -9.22 10.22 -10.59
C GLU A 142 -10.06 8.94 -10.56
N ALA A 143 -9.45 7.76 -10.69
CA ALA A 143 -10.17 6.50 -10.55
C ALA A 143 -10.77 6.34 -9.15
N PHE A 144 -10.04 6.75 -8.11
CA PHE A 144 -10.58 6.73 -6.75
C PHE A 144 -11.86 7.57 -6.63
N ALA A 145 -11.83 8.82 -7.13
CA ALA A 145 -12.98 9.72 -7.07
C ALA A 145 -14.21 9.19 -7.81
N LYS A 146 -13.99 8.49 -8.94
CA LYS A 146 -15.06 7.86 -9.73
C LYS A 146 -15.70 6.67 -9.00
N ASN A 147 -14.89 5.86 -8.33
CA ASN A 147 -15.32 4.56 -7.83
C ASN A 147 -15.70 4.55 -6.34
N ILE A 148 -15.28 5.55 -5.54
CA ILE A 148 -15.60 5.57 -4.11
C ILE A 148 -17.11 5.63 -3.88
N ILE A 149 -17.60 4.77 -3.00
CA ILE A 149 -19.00 4.74 -2.55
C ILE A 149 -19.03 5.14 -1.09
N VAL A 150 -19.87 6.12 -0.76
CA VAL A 150 -20.14 6.55 0.61
C VAL A 150 -21.64 6.65 0.75
N GLU A 151 -22.21 5.87 1.66
CA GLU A 151 -23.65 5.76 1.82
C GLU A 151 -24.05 5.68 3.29
N GLN A 152 -25.25 6.19 3.61
CA GLN A 152 -25.83 5.98 4.92
C GLN A 152 -26.35 4.55 5.00
N ASN A 153 -26.04 3.85 6.09
CA ASN A 153 -26.40 2.46 6.25
C ASN A 153 -27.94 2.30 6.31
N ALA A 154 -28.48 1.39 5.50
CA ALA A 154 -29.93 1.19 5.37
C ALA A 154 -30.60 0.66 6.65
N LYS A 155 -29.86 -0.02 7.54
CA LYS A 155 -30.39 -0.62 8.78
C LYS A 155 -30.07 0.22 10.01
N ASN A 156 -28.98 0.96 9.99
CA ASN A 156 -28.53 1.83 11.07
C ASN A 156 -28.40 3.28 10.55
N PRO A 157 -29.40 4.14 10.80
CA PRO A 157 -29.37 5.52 10.30
C PRO A 157 -28.25 6.37 10.93
N ASN A 158 -27.59 5.91 11.99
CA ASN A 158 -26.46 6.60 12.63
C ASN A 158 -25.09 6.14 12.11
N ARG A 159 -25.05 5.37 11.01
CA ARG A 159 -23.83 4.80 10.43
C ARG A 159 -23.67 5.20 8.97
N VAL A 160 -22.45 5.53 8.58
CA VAL A 160 -22.02 5.70 7.18
C VAL A 160 -21.08 4.56 6.82
N ASP A 161 -21.31 3.94 5.67
CA ASP A 161 -20.46 2.92 5.08
C ASP A 161 -19.67 3.50 3.92
N VAL A 162 -18.42 3.05 3.79
CA VAL A 162 -17.49 3.49 2.75
C VAL A 162 -16.90 2.28 2.07
N LEU A 163 -17.09 2.18 0.75
CA LEU A 163 -16.29 1.31 -0.10
C LEU A 163 -15.10 2.14 -0.59
N TRP A 164 -13.90 1.70 -0.24
CA TRP A 164 -12.65 2.36 -0.59
C TRP A 164 -11.95 1.60 -1.74
N PRO A 165 -11.95 2.12 -2.97
CA PRO A 165 -11.32 1.49 -4.13
C PRO A 165 -9.97 2.14 -4.47
N GLY A 166 -9.15 2.41 -3.45
CA GLY A 166 -7.88 3.08 -3.66
C GLY A 166 -6.77 2.15 -4.12
N THR A 167 -5.80 2.73 -4.81
CA THR A 167 -4.59 2.07 -5.30
C THR A 167 -3.41 2.55 -4.48
N LEU A 168 -2.73 1.65 -3.79
CA LEU A 168 -1.55 1.98 -2.99
C LEU A 168 -0.32 2.29 -3.87
N MET A 169 0.66 2.98 -3.30
CA MET A 169 1.97 3.11 -3.93
C MET A 169 2.73 1.78 -3.89
N ASN A 170 3.30 1.37 -5.02
CA ASN A 170 4.05 0.11 -5.14
C ASN A 170 5.54 0.29 -4.84
N GLN A 171 6.21 -0.81 -4.49
CA GLN A 171 7.66 -0.85 -4.28
C GLN A 171 8.38 -1.18 -5.59
N LEU A 172 9.35 -0.36 -5.98
CA LEU A 172 10.22 -0.65 -7.14
C LEU A 172 11.25 -1.72 -6.75
N ARG A 173 10.94 -2.98 -7.03
CA ARG A 173 11.82 -4.14 -6.70
C ARG A 173 12.57 -4.69 -7.91
N ILE A 174 11.95 -4.68 -9.09
CA ILE A 174 12.53 -5.21 -10.32
C ILE A 174 12.56 -4.10 -11.36
N PHE A 175 13.74 -3.83 -11.91
CA PHE A 175 13.93 -2.96 -13.05
C PHE A 175 14.35 -3.79 -14.25
N ALA A 176 13.53 -3.77 -15.31
CA ALA A 176 13.80 -4.47 -16.55
C ALA A 176 13.96 -3.45 -17.69
N LEU A 177 15.06 -3.55 -18.44
CA LEU A 177 15.35 -2.71 -19.60
C LEU A 177 15.61 -3.57 -20.82
N LEU A 178 14.88 -3.31 -21.91
CA LEU A 178 15.19 -3.86 -23.23
C LEU A 178 15.94 -2.81 -24.06
N ASN A 179 17.21 -3.06 -24.36
CA ASN A 179 18.01 -2.16 -25.19
C ASN A 179 18.23 -2.78 -26.59
N GLN A 180 17.68 -2.11 -27.61
CA GLN A 180 17.88 -2.48 -29.02
C GLN A 180 18.60 -1.35 -29.76
N PHE A 181 19.91 -1.24 -29.56
CA PHE A 181 20.71 -0.28 -30.31
C PHE A 181 21.07 -0.82 -31.71
N ARG A 182 21.18 0.11 -32.66
CA ARG A 182 21.71 -0.12 -34.01
C ARG A 182 22.74 0.96 -34.29
N THR A 183 23.84 0.58 -34.95
CA THR A 183 24.91 1.51 -35.32
C THR A 183 24.77 2.01 -36.76
N ARG A 184 23.82 1.46 -37.53
CA ARG A 184 23.42 1.88 -38.88
C ARG A 184 21.92 1.59 -39.09
N ALA A 185 21.24 2.37 -39.92
CA ALA A 185 19.86 2.10 -40.30
C ALA A 185 19.79 0.85 -41.19
N GLU A 186 18.84 -0.06 -40.92
CA GLU A 186 18.47 -1.10 -41.87
C GLU A 186 17.77 -0.42 -43.05
N SER A 187 18.39 -0.44 -44.24
CA SER A 187 17.67 -0.12 -45.46
C SER A 187 16.77 -1.31 -45.78
N THR A 188 15.48 -1.19 -45.51
CA THR A 188 14.48 -2.12 -46.01
C THR A 188 14.57 -2.09 -47.54
N GLY A 189 15.17 -3.13 -48.12
CA GLY A 189 15.19 -3.33 -49.57
C GLY A 189 13.76 -3.54 -50.06
N ALA A 190 13.38 -2.77 -51.08
CA ALA A 190 12.17 -2.96 -51.86
C ALA A 190 12.20 -4.26 -52.67
#